data_AF-F9CUK4-F1
#
_entry.id   AF-F9CUK4-F1
#
_cell.length_a   1.000
_cell.length_b   1.000
_cell.length_c   1.000
_cell.angle_alpha   90.00
_cell.angle_beta   90.00
_cell.angle_gamma   90.00
#
_symmetry.space_group_name_H-M   'P 1'
#
loop_
_entity.id
_entity.type
_entity.pdbx_description
1 polymer ?
#
loop_
_entity_poly.entity_id
_entity_poly.type
_entity_poly.pdbx_seq_one_letter_code
_entity_poly.pdbx_strand_id
1 'polypeptide(L)'
;MSETNEIDLNKLHHIVLRETENDSIQEINPDFYRKLSDFIGDLKKQEFDGVENNIKKVIIDTATELTSLFINIRLEKISKSGNISFQNLLDEEKFILDAEEERRERAEMILSATINGKSKFLESISQNHKTKTVVVRFLQEVDELIGADLEKYGPFKIEDIATIPYENAQALITKNIATKVRWED
;
A
#
# COMPACT_ATOMS: atom_id res chain seq x y z
N MET A 1 33.57 -2.98 -17.17
CA MET A 1 32.83 -1.90 -17.86
C MET A 1 31.41 -1.95 -17.33
N SER A 2 31.14 -1.28 -16.21
CA SER A 2 29.82 -1.25 -15.60
C SER A 2 29.14 0.00 -16.14
N GLU A 3 28.24 -0.14 -17.11
CA GLU A 3 27.35 0.96 -17.46
C GLU A 3 26.56 1.31 -16.20
N THR A 4 26.80 2.51 -15.67
CA THR A 4 25.96 3.15 -14.67
C THR A 4 24.59 3.34 -15.31
N ASN A 5 23.74 2.31 -15.19
CA ASN A 5 22.33 2.34 -15.53
C ASN A 5 21.59 3.19 -14.48
N GLU A 6 21.97 4.46 -14.40
CA GLU A 6 21.37 5.46 -13.54
C GLU A 6 19.98 5.75 -14.12
N ILE A 7 18.94 5.47 -13.34
CA ILE A 7 17.56 5.78 -13.72
C ILE A 7 17.42 7.31 -13.62
N ASP A 8 16.90 7.92 -14.68
CA ASP A 8 16.53 9.33 -14.71
C ASP A 8 15.06 9.47 -15.15
N LEU A 9 14.52 10.69 -15.07
CA LEU A 9 13.12 10.96 -15.41
C LEU A 9 12.80 10.63 -16.88
N ASN A 10 13.74 10.83 -17.80
CA ASN A 10 13.54 10.53 -19.22
C ASN A 10 13.46 9.02 -19.46
N LYS A 11 14.34 8.25 -18.83
CA LYS A 11 14.30 6.78 -18.87
C LYS A 11 13.01 6.25 -18.27
N LEU A 12 12.57 6.79 -17.13
CA LEU A 12 11.27 6.45 -16.55
C LEU A 12 10.15 6.71 -17.56
N HIS A 13 10.09 7.91 -18.13
CA HIS A 13 9.10 8.27 -19.15
C HIS A 13 9.13 7.31 -20.36
N HIS A 14 10.31 6.97 -20.89
CA HIS A 14 10.44 6.02 -21.99
C HIS A 14 9.96 4.61 -21.64
N ILE A 15 10.22 4.14 -20.41
CA ILE A 15 9.73 2.84 -19.93
C ILE A 15 8.20 2.86 -19.86
N VAL A 16 7.59 3.90 -19.28
CA VAL A 16 6.14 4.02 -19.19
C VAL A 16 5.49 4.14 -20.56
N LEU A 17 6.08 4.92 -21.47
CA LEU A 17 5.59 5.06 -22.84
C LEU A 17 5.60 3.71 -23.56
N ARG A 18 6.73 3.00 -23.51
CA ARG A 18 6.85 1.65 -24.09
C ARG A 18 5.84 0.69 -23.47
N GLU A 19 5.64 0.73 -22.16
CA GLU A 19 4.65 -0.10 -21.48
C GLU A 19 3.23 0.25 -21.94
N THR A 20 2.93 1.51 -22.25
CA THR A 20 1.60 1.94 -22.72
C THR A 20 1.33 1.52 -24.17
N GLU A 21 2.35 1.54 -25.03
CA GLU A 21 2.22 1.25 -26.46
C GLU A 21 2.12 -0.25 -26.79
N ASN A 22 2.59 -1.13 -25.90
CA ASN A 22 2.59 -2.57 -26.13
C ASN A 22 1.43 -3.25 -25.37
N ASP A 23 0.80 -4.25 -25.97
CA ASP A 23 -0.28 -5.01 -25.30
C ASP A 23 0.26 -5.97 -24.22
N SER A 24 1.47 -6.49 -24.40
CA SER A 24 2.11 -7.41 -23.46
C SER A 24 2.96 -6.68 -22.42
N ILE A 25 3.15 -7.31 -21.27
CA ILE A 25 4.02 -6.82 -20.19
C ILE A 25 5.47 -6.91 -20.66
N GLN A 26 6.15 -5.77 -20.67
CA GLN A 26 7.51 -5.69 -21.15
C GLN A 26 8.51 -6.18 -20.10
N GLU A 27 9.56 -6.85 -20.54
CA GLU A 27 10.70 -7.17 -19.69
C GLU A 27 11.45 -5.88 -19.34
N ILE A 28 11.61 -5.66 -18.04
CA ILE A 28 12.34 -4.53 -17.49
C ILE A 28 13.33 -5.00 -16.43
N ASN A 29 14.21 -4.12 -16.00
CA ASN A 29 15.22 -4.44 -15.00
C ASN A 29 14.56 -4.89 -13.67
N PRO A 30 14.94 -6.03 -13.08
CA PRO A 30 14.42 -6.49 -11.79
C PRO A 30 14.58 -5.48 -10.65
N ASP A 31 15.67 -4.70 -10.67
CA ASP A 31 15.96 -3.68 -9.66
C ASP A 31 15.32 -2.32 -9.97
N PHE A 32 14.35 -2.25 -10.88
CA PHE A 32 13.78 -0.98 -11.36
C PHE A 32 13.26 -0.09 -10.23
N TYR A 33 12.39 -0.62 -9.36
CA TYR A 33 11.83 0.16 -8.26
C TYR A 33 12.89 0.59 -7.25
N ARG A 34 13.89 -0.27 -6.98
CA ARG A 34 15.01 0.05 -6.10
C ARG A 34 15.83 1.21 -6.64
N LYS A 35 16.25 1.13 -7.91
CA LYS A 35 17.02 2.19 -8.57
C LYS A 35 16.24 3.50 -8.69
N LEU A 36 14.92 3.42 -8.93
CA LEU A 36 14.06 4.60 -8.95
C LEU A 36 13.95 5.23 -7.55
N SER A 37 13.86 4.40 -6.51
CA SER A 37 13.88 4.86 -5.12
C SER A 37 15.19 5.57 -4.77
N ASP A 38 16.33 5.00 -5.18
CA ASP A 38 17.65 5.62 -4.98
C ASP A 38 17.72 6.99 -5.68
N PHE A 39 17.30 7.08 -6.95
CA PHE A 39 17.24 8.33 -7.71
C PHE A 39 16.39 9.41 -7.02
N ILE A 40 15.17 9.07 -6.60
CA ILE A 40 14.28 10.00 -5.91
C ILE A 40 14.82 10.36 -4.52
N GLY A 41 15.44 9.40 -3.83
CA GLY A 41 16.06 9.58 -2.53
C GLY A 41 17.23 10.57 -2.60
N ASP A 42 18.09 10.44 -3.60
CA ASP A 42 19.23 11.32 -3.80
C ASP A 42 18.79 12.73 -4.21
N LEU A 43 17.77 12.85 -5.08
CA LEU A 43 17.14 14.14 -5.36
C LEU A 43 16.56 14.78 -4.09
N LYS A 44 15.94 14.01 -3.20
CA LYS A 44 15.38 14.52 -1.94
C LYS A 44 16.44 15.03 -0.98
N LYS A 45 17.61 14.39 -0.90
CA LYS A 45 18.74 14.81 -0.04
C LYS A 45 19.40 16.11 -0.49
N GLN A 46 19.37 16.42 -1.78
CA GLN A 46 19.95 17.63 -2.31
C GLN A 46 19.17 18.87 -1.86
N GLU A 47 19.86 19.84 -1.28
CA GLU A 47 19.29 21.13 -0.90
C GLU A 47 19.34 22.08 -2.11
N PHE A 48 18.18 22.61 -2.48
CA PHE A 48 18.02 23.58 -3.56
C PHE A 48 17.22 24.76 -3.04
N ASP A 49 17.54 25.95 -3.56
CA ASP A 49 16.87 27.19 -3.17
C ASP A 49 16.07 27.79 -4.33
N GLY A 50 15.05 28.58 -4.00
CA GLY A 50 14.26 29.35 -4.96
C GLY A 50 13.62 28.49 -6.05
N VAL A 51 13.92 28.79 -7.32
CA VAL A 51 13.33 28.15 -8.51
C VAL A 51 13.74 26.68 -8.63
N GLU A 52 14.98 26.34 -8.26
CA GLU A 52 15.51 24.98 -8.36
C GLU A 52 14.74 24.02 -7.45
N ASN A 53 14.33 24.47 -6.26
CA ASN A 53 13.50 23.69 -5.36
C ASN A 53 12.11 23.40 -5.95
N ASN A 54 11.53 24.37 -6.66
CA ASN A 54 10.25 24.17 -7.35
C ASN A 54 10.39 23.15 -8.48
N ILE A 55 11.48 23.21 -9.25
CA ILE A 55 11.77 22.24 -10.31
C ILE A 55 11.94 20.83 -9.72
N LYS A 56 12.69 20.69 -8.63
CA LYS A 56 12.85 19.42 -7.90
C LYS A 56 11.50 18.84 -7.48
N LYS A 57 10.61 19.65 -6.90
CA LYS A 57 9.26 19.20 -6.52
C LYS A 57 8.49 18.66 -7.73
N VAL A 58 8.47 19.41 -8.83
CA VAL A 58 7.80 19.00 -10.07
C VAL A 58 8.38 17.69 -10.61
N ILE A 59 9.72 17.50 -10.56
CA ILE A 59 10.36 16.24 -10.97
C ILE A 59 9.88 15.07 -10.11
N ILE A 60 9.84 15.24 -8.78
CA ILE A 60 9.39 14.21 -7.84
C ILE A 60 7.91 13.88 -8.05
N ASP A 61 7.07 14.89 -8.24
CA ASP A 61 5.63 14.73 -8.46
C ASP A 61 5.39 13.98 -9.79
N THR A 62 6.05 14.41 -10.88
CA THR A 62 5.96 13.76 -12.19
C THR A 62 6.44 12.31 -12.13
N ALA A 63 7.55 12.04 -11.44
CA ALA A 63 8.05 10.68 -11.28
C ALA A 63 7.06 9.80 -10.50
N THR A 64 6.40 10.37 -9.48
CA THR A 64 5.38 9.67 -8.67
C THR A 64 4.16 9.32 -9.52
N GLU A 65 3.69 10.26 -10.34
CA GLU A 65 2.58 10.05 -11.27
C GLU A 65 2.91 8.97 -12.32
N LEU A 66 4.09 9.06 -12.96
CA LEU A 66 4.55 8.08 -13.94
C LEU A 66 4.68 6.68 -13.33
N THR A 67 5.21 6.58 -12.12
CA THR A 67 5.35 5.29 -11.42
C THR A 67 3.99 4.69 -11.09
N SER A 68 3.05 5.52 -10.63
CA SER A 68 1.68 5.08 -10.34
C SER A 68 0.98 4.60 -11.60
N LEU A 69 1.12 5.35 -12.70
CA LEU A 69 0.58 4.97 -14.01
C LEU A 69 1.19 3.64 -14.49
N PHE A 70 2.51 3.48 -14.37
CA PHE A 70 3.23 2.28 -14.76
C PHE A 70 2.71 1.02 -14.06
N ILE A 71 2.59 1.08 -12.72
CA ILE A 71 2.05 -0.01 -11.90
C ILE A 71 0.62 -0.35 -12.36
N ASN A 72 -0.25 0.66 -12.50
CA ASN A 72 -1.65 0.45 -12.86
C ASN A 72 -1.80 -0.20 -14.25
N ILE A 73 -1.05 0.28 -15.25
CA ILE A 73 -1.07 -0.30 -16.61
C ILE A 73 -0.71 -1.78 -16.56
N ARG A 74 0.35 -2.14 -15.84
CA ARG A 74 0.82 -3.51 -15.77
C ARG A 74 -0.17 -4.41 -15.04
N LEU A 75 -0.75 -3.96 -13.94
CA LEU A 75 -1.82 -4.68 -13.22
C LEU A 75 -3.10 -4.85 -14.07
N GLU A 76 -3.48 -3.84 -14.86
CA GLU A 76 -4.61 -3.92 -15.78
C GLU A 76 -4.40 -4.97 -16.87
N LYS A 77 -3.19 -5.05 -17.45
CA LYS A 77 -2.87 -6.03 -18.50
C LYS A 77 -3.03 -7.45 -17.99
N ILE A 78 -2.61 -7.73 -16.75
CA ILE A 78 -2.77 -9.03 -16.10
C ILE A 78 -4.24 -9.37 -15.90
N SER A 79 -5.03 -8.38 -15.47
CA SER A 79 -6.46 -8.54 -15.26
C SER A 79 -7.20 -8.86 -16.57
N LYS A 80 -6.75 -8.27 -17.69
CA LYS A 80 -7.34 -8.49 -19.03
C LYS A 80 -6.90 -9.81 -19.69
N SER A 81 -5.67 -10.27 -19.43
CA SER A 81 -5.13 -11.46 -20.10
C SER A 81 -5.79 -12.76 -19.64
N GLY A 82 -6.48 -12.78 -18.49
CA GLY A 82 -7.21 -13.94 -17.95
C GLY A 82 -6.32 -15.13 -17.52
N ASN A 83 -5.09 -15.18 -18.03
CA ASN A 83 -3.99 -16.01 -17.60
C ASN A 83 -3.00 -15.11 -16.85
N ILE A 84 -2.70 -15.47 -15.60
CA ILE A 84 -1.65 -14.82 -14.81
C ILE A 84 -0.31 -15.33 -15.34
N SER A 85 0.11 -14.81 -16.48
CA SER A 85 1.48 -15.01 -16.93
C SER A 85 2.35 -14.11 -16.06
N PHE A 86 2.96 -14.68 -15.03
CA PHE A 86 3.96 -14.02 -14.18
C PHE A 86 5.25 -13.63 -14.93
N GLN A 87 5.30 -13.91 -16.23
CA GLN A 87 6.42 -13.59 -17.08
C GLN A 87 6.64 -12.07 -17.12
N ASN A 88 7.87 -11.65 -16.84
CA ASN A 88 8.31 -10.25 -16.85
C ASN A 88 7.75 -9.36 -15.72
N LEU A 89 6.99 -9.91 -14.77
CA LEU A 89 6.55 -9.22 -13.58
C LEU A 89 7.68 -9.09 -12.56
N LEU A 90 7.76 -7.91 -11.95
CA LEU A 90 8.67 -7.63 -10.85
C LEU A 90 8.15 -8.21 -9.55
N ASP A 91 9.05 -8.47 -8.60
CA ASP A 91 8.67 -9.08 -7.32
C ASP A 91 7.79 -8.15 -6.48
N GLU A 92 8.00 -6.83 -6.58
CA GLU A 92 7.13 -5.81 -5.97
C GLU A 92 5.71 -5.84 -6.55
N GLU A 93 5.55 -6.17 -7.83
CA GLU A 93 4.26 -6.30 -8.49
C GLU A 93 3.58 -7.62 -8.09
N LYS A 94 4.34 -8.72 -7.99
CA LYS A 94 3.85 -10.02 -7.49
C LYS A 94 3.32 -9.89 -6.07
N PHE A 95 4.02 -9.15 -5.21
CA PHE A 95 3.56 -8.86 -3.85
C PHE A 95 2.15 -8.24 -3.82
N ILE A 96 1.81 -7.39 -4.78
CA ILE A 96 0.47 -6.82 -4.90
C ILE A 96 -0.54 -7.90 -5.35
N LEU A 97 -0.17 -8.72 -6.33
CA LEU A 97 -1.02 -9.80 -6.85
C LEU A 97 -1.33 -10.88 -5.82
N ASP A 98 -0.35 -11.26 -5.00
CA ASP A 98 -0.53 -12.23 -3.92
C ASP A 98 -1.62 -11.74 -2.94
N ALA A 99 -1.62 -10.44 -2.60
CA ALA A 99 -2.64 -9.83 -1.75
C ALA A 99 -4.04 -9.78 -2.42
N GLU A 100 -4.10 -9.65 -3.75
CA GLU A 100 -5.36 -9.76 -4.51
C GLU A 100 -5.90 -11.18 -4.52
N GLU A 101 -5.04 -12.18 -4.64
CA GLU A 101 -5.40 -13.59 -4.57
C GLU A 101 -5.94 -13.96 -3.19
N GLU A 102 -5.24 -13.59 -2.11
CA GLU A 102 -5.75 -13.78 -0.74
C GLU A 102 -7.12 -13.14 -0.53
N ARG A 103 -7.34 -11.94 -1.08
CA ARG A 103 -8.64 -11.27 -1.00
C ARG A 103 -9.73 -12.07 -1.71
N ARG A 104 -9.42 -12.60 -2.89
CA ARG A 104 -10.34 -13.43 -3.68
C ARG A 104 -10.70 -14.71 -2.93
N GLU A 105 -9.71 -15.42 -2.39
CA GLU A 105 -9.93 -16.64 -1.60
C GLU A 105 -10.81 -16.37 -0.38
N ARG A 106 -10.56 -15.27 0.35
CA ARG A 106 -11.39 -14.87 1.50
C ARG A 106 -12.83 -14.56 1.08
N ALA A 107 -13.01 -13.91 -0.07
CA ALA A 107 -14.35 -13.65 -0.61
C ALA A 107 -15.08 -14.95 -0.99
N GLU A 108 -14.41 -15.87 -1.68
CA GLU A 108 -14.96 -17.19 -2.03
C GLU A 108 -15.32 -18.03 -0.80
N MET A 109 -14.51 -17.96 0.26
CA MET A 109 -14.79 -18.59 1.54
C MET A 109 -16.09 -18.06 2.17
N ILE A 110 -16.31 -16.74 2.14
CA ILE A 110 -17.56 -16.13 2.65
C ILE A 110 -18.75 -16.53 1.78
N LEU A 111 -18.60 -16.48 0.45
CA LEU A 111 -19.66 -16.87 -0.50
C LEU A 111 -20.06 -18.33 -0.31
N SER A 112 -19.08 -19.23 -0.25
CA SER A 112 -19.32 -20.66 -0.04
C SER A 112 -19.94 -20.93 1.32
N ALA A 113 -19.51 -20.26 2.39
CA ALA A 113 -20.14 -20.40 3.71
C ALA A 113 -21.61 -19.92 3.71
N THR A 114 -21.91 -18.85 2.96
CA THR A 114 -23.26 -18.30 2.84
C THR A 114 -24.18 -19.25 2.08
N ILE A 115 -23.75 -19.73 0.91
CA ILE A 115 -24.54 -20.65 0.07
C ILE A 115 -24.75 -22.00 0.79
N ASN A 116 -23.75 -22.48 1.54
CA ASN A 116 -23.83 -23.73 2.28
C ASN A 116 -24.48 -23.61 3.67
N GLY A 117 -25.05 -22.45 4.03
CA GLY A 117 -25.74 -22.24 5.30
C GLY A 117 -24.86 -22.36 6.56
N LYS A 118 -23.55 -22.13 6.44
CA LYS A 118 -22.58 -22.21 7.56
C LYS A 118 -22.60 -20.95 8.43
N SER A 119 -23.75 -20.62 9.01
CA SER A 119 -23.95 -19.39 9.80
C SER A 119 -22.97 -19.23 10.98
N LYS A 120 -22.69 -20.31 11.72
CA LYS A 120 -21.72 -20.29 12.84
C LYS A 120 -20.30 -19.94 12.42
N PHE A 121 -19.91 -20.30 11.19
CA PHE A 121 -18.59 -19.96 10.64
C PHE A 121 -18.52 -18.49 10.22
N LEU A 122 -19.60 -17.94 9.68
CA LEU A 122 -19.68 -16.49 9.41
C LEU A 122 -19.69 -15.68 10.71
N GLU A 123 -20.35 -16.18 11.75
CA GLU A 123 -20.34 -15.58 13.08
C GLU A 123 -18.92 -15.57 13.68
N SER A 124 -18.16 -16.66 13.57
CA SER A 124 -16.78 -16.68 14.06
C SER A 124 -15.87 -15.73 13.29
N ILE A 125 -16.01 -15.62 11.96
CA ILE A 125 -15.28 -14.62 11.16
C ILE A 125 -15.61 -13.20 11.65
N SER A 126 -16.89 -12.90 11.88
CA SER A 126 -17.32 -11.58 12.35
C SER A 126 -16.78 -11.25 13.73
N GLN A 127 -16.86 -12.18 14.68
CA GLN A 127 -16.36 -11.98 16.04
C GLN A 127 -14.84 -11.80 16.06
N ASN A 128 -14.10 -12.65 15.34
CA ASN A 128 -12.64 -12.53 15.24
C ASN A 128 -12.21 -11.18 14.66
N HIS A 129 -12.99 -10.61 13.75
CA HIS A 129 -12.71 -9.27 13.22
C HIS A 129 -12.96 -8.17 14.27
N LYS A 130 -14.05 -8.27 15.04
CA LYS A 130 -14.38 -7.29 16.10
C LYS A 130 -13.38 -7.30 17.25
N THR A 131 -12.88 -8.48 17.61
CA THR A 131 -11.90 -8.64 18.69
C THR A 131 -10.46 -8.47 18.23
N LYS A 132 -10.22 -8.20 16.93
CA LYS A 132 -8.88 -7.90 16.42
C LYS A 132 -8.42 -6.58 17.00
N THR A 133 -7.35 -6.59 17.79
CA THR A 133 -6.82 -5.37 18.41
C THR A 133 -5.61 -4.82 17.66
N VAL A 134 -5.36 -3.53 17.81
CA VAL A 134 -4.18 -2.82 17.30
C VAL A 134 -3.65 -1.87 18.35
N VAL A 135 -2.32 -1.78 18.44
CA VAL A 135 -1.63 -0.79 19.28
C VAL A 135 -1.59 0.54 18.54
N VAL A 136 -2.12 1.57 19.17
CA VAL A 136 -2.13 2.94 18.64
C VAL A 136 -1.50 3.90 19.64
N ARG A 137 -0.88 4.96 19.12
CA ARG A 137 -0.43 6.12 19.89
C ARG A 137 -1.36 7.30 19.62
N PHE A 138 -1.90 7.91 20.66
CA PHE A 138 -2.82 9.03 20.55
C PHE A 138 -2.06 10.34 20.31
N LEU A 139 -2.49 11.11 19.32
CA LEU A 139 -1.92 12.44 18.99
C LEU A 139 -2.72 13.56 19.67
N GLN A 140 -3.93 13.27 20.13
CA GLN A 140 -4.85 14.19 20.79
C GLN A 140 -5.54 13.49 21.97
N GLU A 141 -6.08 14.25 22.91
CA GLU A 141 -6.88 13.69 24.01
C GLU A 141 -8.18 13.08 23.48
N VAL A 142 -8.53 11.89 23.98
CA VAL A 142 -9.72 11.15 23.59
C VAL A 142 -10.47 10.72 24.85
N ASP A 143 -11.73 11.12 24.97
CA ASP A 143 -12.59 10.70 26.06
C ASP A 143 -12.86 9.18 26.04
N GLU A 144 -13.47 8.68 27.11
CA GLU A 144 -13.86 7.27 27.21
C GLU A 144 -14.76 6.86 26.03
N LEU A 145 -14.39 5.76 25.35
CA LEU A 145 -15.07 5.23 24.17
C LEU A 145 -15.44 3.76 24.36
N ILE A 146 -16.47 3.31 23.63
CA ILE A 146 -16.87 1.91 23.60
C ILE A 146 -16.30 1.26 22.33
N GLY A 147 -15.57 0.16 22.52
CA GLY A 147 -14.96 -0.65 21.48
C GLY A 147 -15.96 -1.48 20.68
N ALA A 148 -15.55 -1.94 19.50
CA ALA A 148 -16.31 -2.88 18.66
C ALA A 148 -16.54 -4.26 19.32
N ASP A 149 -15.72 -4.58 20.32
CA ASP A 149 -15.83 -5.71 21.25
C ASP A 149 -16.80 -5.45 22.42
N LEU A 150 -17.41 -4.26 22.49
CA LEU A 150 -18.28 -3.78 23.57
C LEU A 150 -17.54 -3.49 24.89
N GLU A 151 -16.21 -3.43 24.90
CA GLU A 151 -15.43 -3.03 26.06
C GLU A 151 -15.23 -1.50 26.11
N LYS A 152 -14.91 -0.97 27.29
CA LYS A 152 -14.67 0.46 27.49
C LYS A 152 -13.18 0.76 27.45
N TYR A 153 -12.82 1.85 26.77
CA TYR A 153 -11.45 2.28 26.54
C TYR A 153 -11.28 3.76 26.88
N GLY A 154 -10.18 4.12 27.52
CA GLY A 154 -9.82 5.50 27.85
C GLY A 154 -10.35 5.97 29.21
N PRO A 155 -10.33 7.29 29.49
CA PRO A 155 -9.84 8.36 28.61
C PRO A 155 -8.33 8.28 28.34
N PHE A 156 -7.90 8.74 27.16
CA PHE A 156 -6.51 8.75 26.70
C PHE A 156 -5.99 10.17 26.54
N LYS A 157 -4.73 10.39 26.88
CA LYS A 157 -4.03 11.66 26.73
C LYS A 157 -3.13 11.66 25.50
N ILE A 158 -2.62 12.85 25.18
CA ILE A 158 -1.62 13.05 24.13
C ILE A 158 -0.39 12.17 24.42
N GLU A 159 0.09 11.47 23.39
CA GLU A 159 1.19 10.49 23.40
C GLU A 159 0.93 9.19 24.19
N ASP A 160 -0.28 8.97 24.74
CA ASP A 160 -0.62 7.67 25.34
C ASP A 160 -0.59 6.56 24.29
N ILE A 161 -0.19 5.36 24.71
CA ILE A 161 -0.19 4.16 23.87
C ILE A 161 -1.19 3.17 24.46
N ALA A 162 -2.15 2.74 23.65
CA ALA A 162 -3.13 1.73 24.06
C ALA A 162 -3.40 0.70 22.97
N THR A 163 -3.86 -0.47 23.40
CA THR A 163 -4.36 -1.52 22.53
C THR A 163 -5.87 -1.42 22.49
N ILE A 164 -6.45 -1.12 21.33
CA ILE A 164 -7.90 -0.96 21.14
C ILE A 164 -8.37 -1.78 19.92
N PRO A 165 -9.68 -2.02 19.74
CA PRO A 165 -10.20 -2.79 18.61
C PRO A 165 -9.87 -2.12 17.27
N TYR A 166 -9.66 -2.94 16.24
CA TYR A 166 -9.20 -2.52 14.92
C TYR A 166 -10.12 -1.48 14.28
N GLU A 167 -11.45 -1.66 14.40
CA GLU A 167 -12.42 -0.72 13.84
C GLU A 167 -12.33 0.66 14.52
N ASN A 168 -12.21 0.70 15.85
CA ASN A 168 -12.02 1.93 16.62
C ASN A 168 -10.69 2.61 16.29
N ALA A 169 -9.60 1.83 16.23
CA ALA A 169 -8.29 2.32 15.82
C ALA A 169 -8.33 2.95 14.42
N GLN A 170 -8.96 2.27 13.46
CA GLN A 170 -9.06 2.76 12.08
C GLN A 170 -9.83 4.08 11.99
N ALA A 171 -10.91 4.23 12.76
CA ALA A 171 -11.69 5.46 12.82
C ALA A 171 -10.88 6.64 13.39
N LEU A 172 -10.06 6.40 14.43
CA LEU A 172 -9.20 7.42 15.03
C LEU A 172 -8.02 7.79 14.12
N ILE A 173 -7.43 6.81 13.43
CA ILE A 173 -6.34 7.03 12.48
C ILE A 173 -6.80 7.85 11.27
N THR A 174 -7.99 7.52 10.72
CA THR A 174 -8.56 8.26 9.58
C THR A 174 -8.84 9.72 9.92
N LYS A 175 -9.19 10.01 11.18
CA LYS A 175 -9.40 11.36 11.70
C LYS A 175 -8.09 12.06 12.13
N ASN A 176 -6.94 11.41 11.97
CA ASN A 176 -5.63 11.91 12.39
C ASN A 176 -5.55 12.20 13.91
N ILE A 177 -6.32 11.46 14.72
CA ILE A 177 -6.37 11.55 16.19
C ILE A 177 -5.38 10.57 16.82
N ALA A 178 -5.10 9.46 16.15
CA ALA A 178 -4.14 8.45 16.60
C ALA A 178 -3.29 7.96 15.42
N THR A 179 -2.11 7.43 15.72
CA THR A 179 -1.24 6.77 14.74
C THR A 179 -0.99 5.32 15.12
N LYS A 180 -0.92 4.43 14.13
CA LYS A 180 -0.64 3.02 14.36
C LYS A 180 0.83 2.86 14.75
N VAL A 181 1.10 2.20 15.87
CA VAL A 181 2.46 1.82 16.25
C VAL A 181 2.82 0.56 15.45
N ARG A 182 3.86 0.65 14.62
CA ARG A 182 4.51 -0.53 14.04
C ARG A 182 5.75 -0.79 14.90
N TRP A 183 5.88 -2.02 15.39
CA TRP A 183 7.15 -2.48 15.93
C TRP A 183 8.04 -2.71 14.70
N GLU A 184 9.04 -1.87 14.51
CA GLU A 184 10.16 -2.18 13.63
C GLU A 184 11.20 -2.90 14.50
N ASP A 185 11.46 -4.17 14.17
CA ASP A 185 12.64 -4.91 14.63
C ASP A 185 13.90 -4.39 13.90
#